data_AF-A0A662PWH9-F1
#
_entry.id   AF-A0A662PWH9-F1
#
_cell.length_a   1.000
_cell.length_b   1.000
_cell.length_c   1.000
_cell.angle_alpha   90.00
_cell.angle_beta   90.00
_cell.angle_gamma   90.00
#
_symmetry.space_group_name_H-M   'P 1'
#
loop_
_entity.id
_entity.type
_entity.pdbx_description
1 polymer ?
#
loop_
_entity_poly.entity_id
_entity_poly.type
_entity_poly.pdbx_seq_one_letter_code
_entity_poly.pdbx_strand_id
1 'polypeptide(L)'
;MTSQELFSLDKLRHEIARYFSVVNPLESGITKIDFEGPRIAIYTRSREVFRSRDQIAKDLVTLIKKRVIIRPDDSIRVDREEFEAEARRKIKGIRSLIFNELTGEVVIELDSSVPPPSDEVLK
;
A
#
# COMPACT_ATOMS: atom_id res chain seq x y z
N MET A 1 -1.93 22.05 -17.15
CA MET A 1 -2.14 20.70 -17.70
C MET A 1 -2.83 20.86 -19.03
N THR A 2 -2.28 20.30 -20.09
CA THR A 2 -2.83 20.40 -21.45
C THR A 2 -3.99 19.41 -21.64
N SER A 3 -4.91 19.68 -22.58
CA SER A 3 -6.07 18.79 -22.83
C SER A 3 -5.68 17.36 -23.23
N GLN A 4 -4.50 17.16 -23.81
CA GLN A 4 -3.95 15.81 -24.10
C GLN A 4 -3.54 15.05 -22.83
N GLU A 5 -2.97 15.73 -21.83
CA GLU A 5 -2.56 15.11 -20.56
C GLU A 5 -3.78 14.65 -19.75
N LEU A 6 -4.84 15.47 -19.71
CA LEU A 6 -6.11 15.09 -19.07
C LEU A 6 -6.72 13.84 -19.71
N PHE A 7 -6.79 13.80 -21.05
CA PHE A 7 -7.34 12.65 -21.78
C PHE A 7 -6.55 11.35 -21.52
N SER A 8 -5.22 11.44 -21.40
CA SER A 8 -4.39 10.29 -21.08
C SER A 8 -4.59 9.77 -19.64
N LEU A 9 -4.86 10.66 -18.68
CA LEU A 9 -5.09 10.30 -17.29
C LEU A 9 -6.44 9.59 -17.11
N ASP A 10 -7.48 10.06 -17.80
CA ASP A 10 -8.80 9.43 -17.75
C ASP A 10 -8.77 8.02 -18.35
N LYS A 11 -8.07 7.83 -19.47
CA LYS A 11 -7.86 6.50 -20.05
C LYS A 11 -7.16 5.55 -19.08
N LEU A 12 -6.11 6.04 -18.41
CA LEU A 12 -5.35 5.25 -17.45
C LEU A 12 -6.19 4.84 -16.24
N ARG A 13 -6.96 5.79 -15.68
CA ARG A 13 -7.90 5.52 -14.60
C ARG A 13 -8.92 4.47 -15.01
N HIS A 14 -9.41 4.54 -16.25
CA HIS A 14 -10.35 3.57 -16.79
C HIS A 14 -9.73 2.17 -16.92
N GLU A 15 -8.49 2.06 -17.39
CA GLU A 15 -7.78 0.77 -17.46
C GLU A 15 -7.54 0.16 -16.08
N ILE A 16 -7.15 0.97 -15.10
CA ILE A 16 -6.99 0.53 -13.70
C ILE A 16 -8.33 0.05 -13.12
N ALA A 17 -9.39 0.85 -13.28
CA ALA A 17 -10.73 0.48 -12.80
C ALA A 17 -11.23 -0.83 -13.45
N ARG A 18 -10.98 -1.00 -14.75
CA ARG A 18 -11.32 -2.22 -15.49
C ARG A 18 -10.54 -3.44 -15.00
N TYR A 19 -9.25 -3.29 -14.68
CA TYR A 19 -8.47 -4.40 -14.10
C TYR A 19 -9.12 -4.88 -12.81
N PHE A 20 -9.44 -3.96 -11.90
CA PHE A 20 -10.06 -4.31 -10.62
C PHE A 20 -11.49 -4.86 -10.76
N SER A 21 -12.27 -4.40 -11.75
CA SER A 21 -13.60 -4.96 -12.01
C SER A 21 -13.56 -6.41 -12.48
N VAL A 22 -12.45 -6.85 -13.10
CA VAL A 22 -12.27 -8.22 -13.56
C VAL A 22 -11.66 -9.11 -12.47
N VAL A 23 -10.68 -8.58 -11.73
CA VAL A 23 -9.97 -9.34 -10.69
C VAL A 23 -10.83 -9.54 -9.44
N ASN A 24 -11.58 -8.52 -9.02
CA ASN A 24 -12.53 -8.66 -7.91
C ASN A 24 -13.66 -7.60 -8.00
N PRO A 25 -14.80 -7.93 -8.64
CA PRO A 25 -15.90 -6.98 -8.88
C PRO A 25 -16.59 -6.48 -7.60
N LEU A 26 -16.58 -7.27 -6.52
CA LEU A 26 -17.33 -6.99 -5.29
C LEU A 26 -16.48 -6.30 -4.22
N GLU A 27 -15.16 -6.53 -4.21
CA GLU A 27 -14.29 -6.12 -3.10
C GLU A 27 -13.03 -5.33 -3.50
N SER A 28 -12.97 -4.75 -4.71
CA SER A 28 -11.76 -4.01 -5.10
C SER A 28 -11.33 -2.97 -4.06
N GLY A 29 -12.29 -2.38 -3.33
CA GLY A 29 -12.02 -1.56 -2.14
C GLY A 29 -11.15 -0.34 -2.44
N ILE A 30 -10.97 0.00 -3.71
CA ILE A 30 -10.11 1.08 -4.16
C ILE A 30 -10.78 2.40 -3.79
N THR A 31 -10.04 3.25 -3.10
CA THR A 31 -10.52 4.54 -2.61
C THR A 31 -9.97 5.70 -3.41
N LYS A 32 -8.71 5.59 -3.83
CA LYS A 32 -7.99 6.69 -4.46
C LYS A 32 -6.91 6.19 -5.42
N ILE A 33 -6.68 6.96 -6.48
CA ILE A 33 -5.56 6.78 -7.40
C ILE A 33 -4.82 8.11 -7.50
N ASP A 34 -3.58 8.14 -7.01
CA ASP A 34 -2.69 9.30 -7.01
C ASP A 34 -1.45 9.08 -7.87
N PHE A 35 -0.93 10.19 -8.39
CA PHE A 35 0.28 10.22 -9.20
C PHE A 35 1.43 10.79 -8.36
N GLU A 36 2.12 9.92 -7.66
CA GLU A 36 3.21 10.26 -6.74
C GLU A 36 4.56 10.21 -7.45
N GLY A 37 4.91 11.33 -8.09
CA GLY A 37 6.14 11.44 -8.88
C GLY A 37 6.18 10.40 -10.00
N PRO A 38 7.15 9.47 -10.01
CA PRO A 38 7.24 8.45 -11.05
C PRO A 38 6.32 7.24 -10.84
N ARG A 39 5.53 7.20 -9.75
CA ARG A 39 4.69 6.06 -9.38
C ARG A 39 3.20 6.43 -9.38
N ILE A 40 2.36 5.46 -9.70
CA ILE A 40 0.92 5.54 -9.52
C ILE A 40 0.59 4.81 -8.21
N ALA A 41 0.15 5.55 -7.21
CA ALA A 41 -0.28 5.00 -5.93
C ALA A 41 -1.78 4.70 -5.98
N ILE A 42 -2.12 3.46 -5.69
CA ILE A 42 -3.50 2.99 -5.63
C ILE A 42 -3.80 2.63 -4.18
N TYR A 43 -4.74 3.34 -3.58
CA TYR A 43 -5.15 3.16 -2.19
C TYR A 43 -6.33 2.20 -2.11
N THR A 44 -6.28 1.28 -1.16
CA THR A 44 -7.33 0.29 -0.94
C THR A 44 -7.68 0.14 0.54
N ARG A 45 -8.97 -0.06 0.82
CA ARG A 45 -9.49 -0.51 2.12
C ARG A 45 -9.60 -2.03 2.21
N SER A 46 -9.43 -2.75 1.09
CA SER A 46 -9.54 -4.21 1.07
C SER A 46 -8.24 -4.87 1.56
N ARG A 47 -8.35 -5.63 2.64
CA ARG A 47 -7.23 -6.43 3.18
C ARG A 47 -6.79 -7.51 2.18
N GLU A 48 -7.71 -8.06 1.40
CA GLU A 48 -7.40 -9.06 0.38
C GLU A 48 -6.57 -8.45 -0.75
N VAL A 49 -7.00 -7.29 -1.27
CA VAL A 49 -6.25 -6.55 -2.30
C VAL A 49 -4.86 -6.16 -1.78
N PHE A 50 -4.77 -5.67 -0.55
CA PHE A 50 -3.48 -5.31 0.04
C PHE A 50 -2.56 -6.51 0.29
N ARG A 51 -3.13 -7.69 0.62
CA ARG A 51 -2.38 -8.94 0.76
C ARG A 51 -1.82 -9.41 -0.58
N SER A 52 -2.57 -9.24 -1.66
CA SER A 52 -2.19 -9.60 -3.02
C SER A 52 -1.47 -8.47 -3.78
N ARG A 53 -1.03 -7.41 -3.07
CA ARG A 53 -0.50 -6.17 -3.67
C ARG A 53 0.62 -6.39 -4.67
N ASP A 54 1.54 -7.32 -4.40
CA ASP A 54 2.73 -7.50 -5.23
C ASP A 54 2.37 -8.12 -6.58
N GLN A 55 1.41 -9.06 -6.58
CA GLN A 55 0.89 -9.63 -7.81
C GLN A 55 0.09 -8.60 -8.60
N ILE A 56 -0.81 -7.88 -7.92
CA ILE A 56 -1.63 -6.83 -8.53
C ILE A 56 -0.76 -5.72 -9.15
N ALA A 57 0.27 -5.27 -8.43
CA ALA A 57 1.21 -4.28 -8.93
C ALA A 57 1.96 -4.79 -10.17
N LYS A 58 2.42 -6.05 -10.19
CA LYS A 58 3.07 -6.66 -11.35
C LYS A 58 2.15 -6.72 -12.57
N ASP A 59 0.90 -7.13 -12.37
CA ASP A 59 -0.09 -7.22 -13.45
C ASP A 59 -0.37 -5.84 -14.04
N LEU A 60 -0.61 -4.84 -13.17
CA LEU A 60 -0.86 -3.47 -13.60
C LEU A 60 0.37 -2.88 -14.31
N VAL A 61 1.58 -3.04 -13.78
CA VAL A 61 2.82 -2.60 -14.46
C VAL A 61 2.91 -3.21 -15.86
N THR A 62 2.52 -4.48 -16.02
CA THR A 62 2.50 -5.17 -17.32
C THR A 62 1.45 -4.60 -18.26
N LEU A 63 0.27 -4.26 -17.76
CA LEU A 63 -0.84 -3.70 -18.52
C LEU A 63 -0.57 -2.26 -18.97
N ILE A 64 -0.25 -1.37 -18.02
CA ILE A 64 -0.19 0.08 -18.26
C ILE A 64 1.23 0.62 -18.53
N LYS A 65 2.27 -0.23 -18.38
CA LYS A 65 3.69 0.13 -18.57
C LYS A 65 4.15 1.33 -17.72
N LYS A 66 3.55 1.51 -16.54
CA LYS A 66 3.92 2.51 -15.53
C LYS A 66 4.17 1.82 -14.20
N ARG A 67 4.98 2.44 -13.34
CA ARG A 67 5.25 1.90 -11.99
C ARG A 67 4.02 2.10 -11.12
N VAL A 68 3.49 1.01 -10.55
CA VAL A 68 2.32 1.02 -9.66
C VAL A 68 2.74 0.56 -8.27
N ILE A 69 2.17 1.19 -7.25
CA ILE A 69 2.27 0.77 -5.85
C ILE A 69 0.87 0.70 -5.26
N ILE A 70 0.59 -0.36 -4.49
CA ILE A 70 -0.68 -0.51 -3.76
C ILE A 70 -0.43 -0.15 -2.30
N ARG A 71 -1.27 0.72 -1.74
CA ARG A 71 -1.17 1.20 -0.36
C ARG A 71 -2.45 0.96 0.43
N PRO A 72 -2.37 0.82 1.76
CA PRO A 72 -3.55 0.86 2.59
C PRO A 72 -4.10 2.28 2.60
N ASP A 73 -5.42 2.41 2.50
CA ASP A 73 -6.10 3.69 2.69
C ASP A 73 -5.84 4.24 4.09
N ASP A 74 -5.72 5.57 4.20
CA ASP A 74 -5.45 6.24 5.47
C ASP A 74 -6.56 5.95 6.50
N SER A 75 -7.80 5.75 6.05
CA SER A 75 -8.96 5.55 6.94
C SER A 75 -8.97 4.22 7.69
N ILE A 76 -8.11 3.26 7.32
CA ILE A 76 -8.03 1.94 7.96
C ILE A 76 -6.73 1.73 8.73
N ARG A 77 -5.89 2.76 8.80
CA ARG A 77 -4.66 2.74 9.59
C ARG A 77 -5.02 2.95 11.07
N VAL A 78 -4.28 2.27 11.94
CA VAL A 78 -4.35 2.50 13.38
C VAL A 78 -3.56 3.76 13.72
N ASP A 79 -3.92 4.41 14.82
CA ASP A 79 -3.19 5.57 15.31
C ASP A 79 -1.78 5.16 15.78
N ARG A 80 -0.87 6.14 15.78
CA ARG A 80 0.55 5.93 16.08
C ARG A 80 0.77 5.31 17.46
N GLU A 81 0.08 5.83 18.46
CA GLU A 81 0.17 5.39 19.86
C GLU A 81 -0.35 3.95 20.01
N GLU A 82 -1.44 3.62 19.32
CA GLU A 82 -2.00 2.27 19.31
C GLU A 82 -1.03 1.28 18.63
N PHE A 83 -0.46 1.65 17.48
CA PHE A 83 0.53 0.84 16.80
C PHE A 83 1.78 0.61 17.66
N GLU A 84 2.29 1.65 18.31
CA GLU A 84 3.48 1.55 19.16
C GLU A 84 3.24 0.61 20.35
N ALA A 85 2.08 0.71 21.00
CA ALA A 85 1.69 -0.20 22.08
C ALA A 85 1.59 -1.66 21.61
N GLU A 86 0.97 -1.88 20.45
CA GLU A 86 0.84 -3.22 19.84
C GLU A 86 2.22 -3.80 19.47
N ALA A 87 3.05 -3.01 18.79
CA ALA A 87 4.37 -3.41 18.34
C ALA A 87 5.28 -3.78 19.51
N ARG A 88 5.33 -2.95 20.57
CA ARG A 88 6.13 -3.22 21.78
C ARG A 88 5.64 -4.45 22.55
N ARG A 89 4.36 -4.83 22.43
CA ARG A 89 3.81 -6.04 23.03
C ARG A 89 4.20 -7.29 22.26
N LYS A 90 4.19 -7.24 20.93
CA LYS A 90 4.47 -8.39 20.05
C LYS A 90 5.96 -8.60 19.78
N ILE A 91 6.73 -7.53 19.64
CA ILE A 91 8.12 -7.56 19.18
C ILE A 91 9.04 -7.11 20.31
N LYS A 92 9.98 -7.96 20.69
CA LYS A 92 10.99 -7.65 21.72
C LYS A 92 12.17 -6.91 21.10
N GLY A 93 12.83 -6.08 21.90
CA GLY A 93 14.08 -5.42 21.49
C GLY A 93 13.90 -4.24 20.52
N ILE A 94 12.71 -3.64 20.44
CA ILE A 94 12.49 -2.43 19.64
C ILE A 94 13.35 -1.29 20.19
N ARG A 95 14.27 -0.80 19.37
CA ARG A 95 15.10 0.38 19.63
C ARG A 95 14.39 1.66 19.18
N SER A 96 13.82 1.65 17.98
CA SER A 96 13.15 2.82 17.42
C SER A 96 12.01 2.41 16.47
N LEU A 97 11.05 3.31 16.31
CA LEU A 97 9.95 3.21 15.35
C LEU A 97 9.95 4.48 14.49
N ILE A 98 10.14 4.32 13.18
CA ILE A 98 10.17 5.44 12.23
C ILE A 98 8.93 5.33 11.34
N PHE A 99 8.00 6.25 11.54
CA PHE A 99 6.73 6.29 10.83
C PHE A 99 6.87 7.15 9.56
N ASN A 100 6.36 6.63 8.45
CA ASN A 100 6.21 7.37 7.21
C ASN A 100 4.73 7.55 6.89
N GLU A 101 4.19 8.71 7.28
CA GLU A 101 2.77 9.04 7.09
C GLU A 101 2.35 9.06 5.62
N LEU A 102 3.27 9.45 4.71
CA LEU A 102 3.01 9.52 3.29
C LEU A 102 2.82 8.13 2.67
N THR A 103 3.64 7.16 3.09
CA THR A 103 3.58 5.79 2.55
C THR A 103 2.71 4.85 3.37
N GLY A 104 2.39 5.20 4.61
CA GLY A 104 1.71 4.33 5.55
C GLY A 104 2.58 3.18 6.04
N GLU A 105 3.91 3.37 6.04
CA GLU A 105 4.88 2.36 6.43
C GLU A 105 5.51 2.70 7.78
N VAL A 106 5.83 1.67 8.56
CA VAL A 106 6.59 1.82 9.81
C VAL A 106 7.84 0.98 9.72
N VAL A 107 9.00 1.63 9.87
CA VAL A 107 10.29 0.96 9.99
C VAL A 107 10.56 0.69 11.47
N ILE A 108 10.71 -0.58 11.82
CA ILE A 108 10.99 -1.03 13.18
C ILE A 108 12.47 -1.36 13.27
N GLU A 109 13.23 -0.61 14.06
CA GLU A 109 14.62 -0.91 14.35
C GLU A 109 14.72 -1.78 15.60
N LEU A 110 15.43 -2.90 15.49
CA LEU A 110 15.68 -3.82 16.59
C LEU A 110 17.10 -3.64 17.12
N ASP A 111 17.30 -4.01 18.38
CA ASP A 111 18.63 -4.17 18.93
C ASP A 111 19.38 -5.28 18.19
N SER A 112 20.67 -5.06 17.94
CA SER A 112 21.55 -6.00 17.22
C SER A 112 21.62 -7.38 17.86
N SER A 113 21.32 -7.48 19.16
CA SER A 113 21.31 -8.74 19.92
C SER A 113 20.03 -9.57 19.74
N VAL A 114 18.97 -9.02 19.13
CA VAL A 114 17.66 -9.66 19.00
C VAL A 114 17.45 -10.17 17.58
N PRO A 115 17.09 -11.46 17.38
CA PRO A 115 16.80 -11.96 16.05
C PRO A 115 15.53 -11.32 15.47
N PRO A 116 15.40 -11.22 14.13
CA PRO A 116 14.17 -10.76 13.50
C PRO A 116 12.96 -11.60 13.97
N PRO A 117 11.80 -10.96 14.23
CA PRO A 117 10.58 -11.67 14.57
C PRO A 117 10.15 -12.57 13.41
N SER A 118 9.46 -13.67 13.72
CA SER A 118 8.90 -14.55 12.68
C SER A 118 7.74 -13.87 11.94
N ASP A 119 7.48 -14.30 10.71
CA ASP A 119 6.38 -13.80 9.89
C ASP A 119 5.01 -13.95 10.56
N GLU A 120 4.84 -14.91 11.46
CA GLU A 120 3.60 -15.10 12.23
C GLU A 120 3.36 -14.01 13.27
N VAL A 121 4.43 -13.45 13.85
CA VAL A 121 4.35 -12.34 14.80
C VAL A 121 4.00 -11.03 14.07
N LEU A 122 4.37 -10.94 12.79
CA LEU A 122 4.15 -9.77 11.93
C LEU A 122 2.78 -9.78 11.20
N LYS A 123 2.10 -10.92 11.16
CA LYS A 123 0.74 -11.07 10.59
C LYS A 123 -0.36 -10.67 11.57
#